data_AF-A0A976Q7R6-F1
#
_entry.id   AF-A0A976Q7R6-F1
#
_cell.length_a   1.000
_cell.length_b   1.000
_cell.length_c   1.000
_cell.angle_alpha   90.00
_cell.angle_beta   90.00
_cell.angle_gamma   90.00
#
_symmetry.space_group_name_H-M   'P 1'
#
loop_
_entity.id
_entity.type
_entity.pdbx_description
1 polymer ?
#
loop_
_entity_poly.entity_id
_entity_poly.type
_entity_poly.pdbx_seq_one_letter_code
_entity_poly.pdbx_strand_id
1 'polypeptide(L)' 'TIGFTLRSEIFDDKSALSAGAFGTSIFANTLSMNYKFKKLTIIPEFRLDNAKDNIFTNSSNKATGSNASFVLAAVYKF' A
#
# COMPACT_ATOMS: atom_id res chain seq x y z
N THR A 1 -15.21 15.59 -10.48
CA THR A 1 -15.74 14.32 -9.93
C THR A 1 -14.79 13.80 -8.89
N ILE A 2 -15.30 13.31 -7.77
CA ILE A 2 -14.49 12.71 -6.70
C ILE A 2 -14.82 11.23 -6.67
N GLY A 3 -13.80 10.38 -6.77
CA GLY A 3 -13.91 8.95 -6.57
C GLY A 3 -13.05 8.51 -5.40
N PHE A 4 -13.49 7.51 -4.65
CA PHE A 4 -12.69 6.88 -3.61
C PHE A 4 -12.54 5.41 -3.94
N THR A 5 -11.39 4.84 -3.61
CA THR A 5 -11.10 3.44 -3.79
C THR A 5 -10.42 2.96 -2.52
N LEU A 6 -11.11 2.10 -1.79
CA LEU A 6 -10.52 1.36 -0.69
C LEU A 6 -10.26 -0.06 -1.20
N ARG A 7 -9.00 -0.48 -1.10
CA ARG A 7 -8.55 -1.83 -1.42
C ARG A 7 -7.94 -2.44 -0.18
N SER A 8 -8.40 -3.64 0.19
CA SER A 8 -7.79 -4.46 1.23
C SER A 8 -7.32 -5.76 0.60
N GLU A 9 -6.07 -6.14 0.88
CA GLU A 9 -5.39 -7.31 0.35
C GLU A 9 -4.90 -8.14 1.54
N ILE A 10 -5.22 -9.44 1.53
CA ILE A 10 -4.76 -10.40 2.54
C ILE A 10 -3.90 -11.43 1.82
N PHE A 11 -2.65 -11.53 2.24
CA PHE A 11 -1.73 -12.55 1.78
C PHE A 11 -1.51 -13.51 2.96
N ASP A 12 -1.82 -14.78 2.76
CA ASP A 12 -1.56 -15.85 3.73
C ASP A 12 -0.76 -16.93 3.01
N ASP A 13 0.56 -16.86 3.10
CA ASP A 13 1.48 -17.84 2.52
C ASP A 13 2.12 -18.68 3.64
N LYS A 14 1.36 -19.65 4.12
CA LYS A 14 1.76 -20.59 5.19
C LYS A 14 2.88 -21.55 4.78
N SER A 15 3.11 -21.75 3.48
CA SER A 15 3.99 -22.84 2.98
C SER A 15 5.30 -22.34 2.37
N ALA A 16 5.52 -21.02 2.35
CA ALA A 16 6.72 -20.40 1.80
C ALA A 16 7.08 -20.84 0.35
N LEU A 17 6.08 -21.20 -0.45
CA LEU A 17 6.27 -21.82 -1.77
C LEU A 17 6.48 -20.80 -2.91
N SER A 18 6.22 -19.52 -2.67
CA SER A 18 6.53 -18.46 -3.64
C SER A 18 7.98 -17.98 -3.47
N ALA A 19 8.69 -17.72 -4.57
CA ALA A 19 10.07 -17.26 -4.55
C ALA A 19 10.16 -15.89 -3.85
N GLY A 20 10.52 -15.90 -2.56
CA GLY A 20 10.49 -14.72 -1.68
C GLY A 20 9.46 -14.78 -0.54
N ALA A 21 8.81 -15.91 -0.32
CA ALA A 21 7.80 -16.07 0.71
C ALA A 21 8.40 -16.07 2.11
N PHE A 22 8.06 -15.05 2.88
CA PHE A 22 8.46 -14.91 4.28
C PHE A 22 7.66 -15.79 5.26
N GLY A 23 6.93 -16.82 4.77
CA GLY A 23 6.13 -17.70 5.63
C GLY A 23 5.10 -16.98 6.51
N THR A 24 4.73 -15.75 6.14
CA THR A 24 4.00 -14.80 6.99
C THR A 24 2.69 -14.40 6.32
N SER A 25 1.71 -14.04 7.16
CA SER A 25 0.54 -13.33 6.68
C SER A 25 0.84 -11.84 6.58
N ILE A 26 0.43 -11.20 5.48
CA ILE A 26 0.53 -9.76 5.24
C ILE A 26 -0.86 -9.20 4.95
N PHE A 27 -1.25 -8.19 5.72
CA PHE A 27 -2.47 -7.43 5.56
C PHE A 27 -2.15 -6.04 5.02
N ALA A 28 -2.52 -5.79 3.76
CA ALA A 28 -2.25 -4.54 3.07
C ALA A 28 -3.55 -3.79 2.80
N ASN A 29 -3.62 -2.52 3.16
CA ASN A 29 -4.75 -1.64 2.88
C ASN A 29 -4.28 -0.44 2.10
N THR A 30 -4.93 -0.16 0.98
CA THR A 30 -4.66 1.00 0.15
C THR A 30 -5.93 1.82 0.01
N LEU A 31 -5.89 3.07 0.46
CA LEU A 31 -6.94 4.05 0.30
C LEU A 31 -6.48 5.09 -0.72
N SER A 32 -7.17 5.17 -1.85
CA SER A 32 -6.89 6.11 -2.93
C SER A 32 -8.10 7.01 -3.15
N MET A 33 -7.86 8.30 -3.32
CA MET A 33 -8.90 9.26 -3.70
C MET A 33 -8.53 9.83 -5.06
N ASN A 34 -9.50 9.92 -5.96
CA ASN A 34 -9.34 10.45 -7.30
C ASN A 34 -10.17 11.72 -7.46
N TYR A 35 -9.52 12.86 -7.33
CA TYR A 35 -10.14 14.17 -7.47
C TYR A 35 -9.90 14.73 -8.87
N LYS A 36 -10.94 14.72 -9.71
CA LYS A 36 -10.89 15.28 -11.07
C LYS A 36 -11.46 16.70 -11.10
N PHE A 37 -10.60 17.66 -11.44
CA PHE A 37 -10.94 19.06 -11.68
C PHE A 37 -10.55 19.49 -13.10
N LYS A 38 -11.54 19.57 -14.00
CA LYS A 38 -11.36 19.92 -15.41
C LYS A 38 -10.29 19.05 -16.10
N LYS A 39 -9.12 19.63 -16.40
CA LYS A 39 -7.97 18.97 -17.03
C LYS A 39 -6.98 18.38 -16.02
N LEU A 40 -7.12 18.68 -14.73
CA LEU A 40 -6.22 18.22 -13.68
C LEU A 40 -6.91 17.14 -12.84
N THR A 41 -6.22 16.04 -12.60
CA THR A 41 -6.64 14.99 -11.68
C THR A 41 -5.60 14.87 -10.58
N ILE A 42 -6.01 14.98 -9.32
CA ILE A 42 -5.16 14.79 -8.15
C ILE A 42 -5.55 13.47 -7.51
N ILE A 43 -4.55 12.64 -7.22
CA ILE A 43 -4.75 11.30 -6.68
C ILE A 43 -3.84 11.13 -5.46
N PRO A 44 -4.31 11.48 -4.24
CA PRO A 44 -3.64 11.03 -3.02
C PRO A 44 -3.94 9.54 -2.79
N GLU A 45 -2.89 8.79 -2.50
CA GLU A 45 -2.94 7.38 -2.14
C GLU A 45 -2.20 7.16 -0.82
N PHE A 46 -2.86 6.46 0.09
CA PHE A 46 -2.33 6.07 1.37
C PHE A 46 -2.36 4.55 1.48
N ARG A 47 -1.22 3.95 1.78
CA ARG A 47 -1.07 2.50 1.89
C ARG A 47 -0.49 2.12 3.24
N LEU A 48 -1.11 1.14 3.88
CA LEU A 48 -0.73 0.54 5.15
C LEU A 48 -0.51 -0.95 4.94
N ASP A 49 0.71 -1.41 5.16
CA ASP A 49 1.05 -2.82 5.12
C ASP A 49 1.36 -3.31 6.55
N ASN A 50 0.77 -4.42 6.96
CA ASN A 50 0.98 -5.04 8.25
C ASN A 50 1.26 -6.53 8.06
N ALA A 51 2.51 -6.93 8.23
CA ALA A 51 2.95 -8.31 8.26
C ALA A 51 2.97 -8.82 9.70
N LYS A 52 2.60 -10.09 9.86
CA LYS A 52 2.68 -10.80 11.14
C LYS A 52 4.13 -10.98 11.59
N ASP A 53 5.04 -11.23 10.66
CA ASP A 53 6.48 -11.28 10.90
C ASP A 53 7.17 -9.97 10.49
N ASN A 54 8.30 -9.68 11.13
CA ASN A 54 9.07 -8.46 10.92
C ASN A 54 9.87 -8.50 9.59
N ILE A 55 9.15 -8.38 8.47
CA ILE A 55 9.73 -8.43 7.13
C ILE A 55 10.10 -7.05 6.58
N PHE A 56 9.57 -5.98 7.18
CA PHE A 56 9.89 -4.61 6.78
C PHE A 56 11.04 -4.06 7.61
N THR A 57 11.74 -3.06 7.09
CA THR A 57 12.85 -2.40 7.78
C THR A 57 12.50 -0.94 8.00
N ASN A 58 12.58 -0.47 9.24
CA ASN A 58 12.32 0.93 9.56
C ASN A 58 13.55 1.83 9.27
N SER A 59 13.40 3.15 9.39
CA SER A 59 14.47 4.14 9.17
C SER A 59 15.69 4.01 10.08
N SER A 60 15.58 3.30 11.19
CA SER A 60 16.66 2.93 12.12
C SER A 60 17.24 1.52 11.84
N ASN A 61 16.96 0.94 10.68
CA ASN A 61 17.36 -0.43 10.29
C ASN A 61 16.84 -1.53 11.23
N LYS A 62 15.73 -1.28 11.94
CA LYS A 62 15.09 -2.31 12.78
C LYS A 62 14.00 -3.02 11.99
N ALA A 63 13.97 -4.34 12.12
CA ALA A 63 12.91 -5.16 11.56
C ALA A 63 11.56 -4.78 12.22
N THR A 64 10.54 -4.55 11.40
CA THR A 64 9.19 -4.15 11.83
C THR A 64 8.14 -4.90 11.02
N GLY A 65 7.02 -5.24 11.65
CA GLY A 65 5.88 -5.85 10.99
C GLY A 65 5.00 -4.85 10.27
N SER A 66 5.10 -3.55 10.55
CA SER A 66 4.27 -2.53 9.90
C SER A 66 5.05 -1.59 9.00
N ASN A 67 4.44 -1.24 7.87
CA ASN A 67 4.92 -0.23 6.93
C ASN A 67 3.76 0.68 6.53
N ALA A 68 4.02 1.97 6.38
CA ALA A 68 3.05 2.95 5.95
C ALA A 68 3.68 3.82 4.86
N SER A 69 2.95 4.04 3.77
CA SER A 69 3.39 4.85 2.64
C SER A 69 2.29 5.79 2.18
N PHE A 70 2.69 6.96 1.73
CA PHE A 70 1.80 7.98 1.20
C PHE A 70 2.37 8.52 -0.11
N VAL A 71 1.54 8.58 -1.14
CA VAL A 71 1.89 9.07 -2.46
C VAL A 71 0.85 10.08 -2.91
N LEU A 72 1.31 11.19 -3.49
CA LEU A 72 0.44 12.19 -4.11
C LEU A 72 0.77 12.30 -5.59
N ALA A 73 -0.16 11.89 -6.45
CA ALA A 73 -0.02 12.01 -7.89
C ALA A 73 -0.88 13.17 -8.43
N ALA A 74 -0.38 13.86 -9.45
CA ALA A 74 -1.12 14.86 -10.21
C ALA A 74 -1.00 14.55 -11.71
N VAL A 75 -2.14 14.38 -12.38
CA VAL A 75 -2.23 14.04 -13.81
C VAL A 75 -2.92 15.17 -14.54
N TYR A 76 -2.23 15.79 -15.50
CA TYR A 76 -2.82 16.80 -16.38
C TYR A 76 -3.15 16.19 -17.74
N LYS A 77 -4.39 16.36 -18.19
CA LYS A 77 -4.88 15.89 -19.49
C LYS A 77 -4.82 17.05 -20.49
N PHE A 78 -3.97 16.92 -21.51
CA PHE A 78 -3.77 17.91 -22.57
C PHE A 78 -4.95 17.89 -23.56
#